data_AF-A0A3M2DHR8-F1
#
_entry.id   AF-A0A3M2DHR8-F1
#
_cell.length_a   1.000
_cell.length_b   1.000
_cell.length_c   1.000
_cell.angle_alpha   90.00
_cell.angle_beta   90.00
_cell.angle_gamma   90.00
#
_symmetry.space_group_name_H-M   'P 1'
#
loop_
_entity.id
_entity.type
_entity.pdbx_description
1 polymer ?
#
loop_
_entity_poly.entity_id
_entity_poly.type
_entity_poly.pdbx_seq_one_letter_code
_entity_poly.pdbx_strand_id
1 'polypeptide(L)' 'VEAHRAETRTALIAQEDPTVRAIASDEPLPGVRLPVFDLDDTVAIAEFILREVGLVAPAPGTAKRGTG' A
#
# COMPACT_ATOMS: atom_id res chain seq x y z
N VAL A 1 5.22 -4.73 0.05
CA VAL A 1 3.81 -5.12 -0.17
C VAL A 1 3.81 -6.57 -0.62
N GLU A 2 2.93 -7.39 -0.07
CA GLU A 2 2.73 -8.78 -0.47
C GLU A 2 1.51 -8.88 -1.40
N ALA A 3 1.56 -9.76 -2.40
CA ALA A 3 0.39 -10.12 -3.21
C ALA A 3 -0.09 -11.52 -2.82
N HIS A 4 -1.36 -11.65 -2.44
CA HIS A 4 -2.01 -12.88 -2.03
C HIS A 4 -3.19 -13.18 -2.95
N ARG A 5 -3.36 -14.44 -3.35
CA ARG A 5 -4.48 -14.91 -4.18
C ARG A 5 -5.12 -16.13 -3.55
N ALA A 6 -6.44 -16.18 -3.49
CA ALA A 6 -7.17 -17.34 -2.96
C ALA A 6 -6.82 -18.65 -3.69
N GLU A 7 -6.56 -18.56 -5.00
CA GLU A 7 -6.22 -19.71 -5.85
C GLU A 7 -4.93 -20.43 -5.42
N THR A 8 -3.92 -19.67 -4.98
CA THR A 8 -2.60 -20.24 -4.67
C THR A 8 -2.57 -20.96 -3.32
N ARG A 9 -3.56 -20.73 -2.44
CA ARG A 9 -3.70 -21.34 -1.10
C ARG A 9 -2.41 -21.28 -0.26
N THR A 10 -1.61 -20.25 -0.46
CA THR A 10 -0.36 -20.07 0.27
C THR A 10 -0.63 -19.30 1.56
N ALA A 11 0.14 -19.57 2.61
CA ALA A 11 0.09 -18.76 3.81
C ALA A 11 0.63 -17.35 3.54
N LEU A 12 0.18 -16.36 4.32
CA LEU A 12 0.65 -14.98 4.18
C LEU A 12 2.10 -14.85 4.64
N ILE A 13 2.96 -14.32 3.79
CA ILE A 13 4.36 -13.97 4.10
C ILE A 13 4.40 -12.98 5.28
N ALA A 14 3.43 -12.06 5.36
CA ALA A 14 3.26 -11.10 6.45
C ALA A 14 3.18 -11.72 7.87
N GLN A 15 2.90 -13.02 8.00
CA GLN A 15 2.92 -13.72 9.28
C GLN A 15 4.34 -13.97 9.80
N GLU A 16 5.31 -14.09 8.88
CA GLU A 16 6.69 -14.47 9.19
C GLU A 16 7.68 -13.33 8.89
N ASP A 17 7.31 -12.39 8.03
CA ASP A 17 8.15 -11.27 7.63
C ASP A 17 7.56 -9.92 8.11
N PRO A 18 8.14 -9.31 9.17
CA PRO A 18 7.67 -8.02 9.70
C PRO A 18 7.99 -6.84 8.78
N THR A 19 8.75 -7.05 7.70
CA THR A 19 9.02 -6.01 6.70
C THR A 19 7.84 -5.80 5.75
N VAL A 20 6.88 -6.73 5.71
CA VAL A 20 5.65 -6.56 4.93
C VAL A 20 4.78 -5.48 5.58
N ARG A 21 4.50 -4.41 4.82
CA ARG A 21 3.74 -3.25 5.28
C ARG A 21 2.28 -3.20 4.83
N ALA A 22 1.90 -3.99 3.83
CA ALA A 22 0.53 -4.10 3.30
C ALA A 22 0.37 -5.36 2.45
N ILE A 23 -0.88 -5.80 2.27
CA ILE A 23 -1.28 -6.96 1.49
C ILE A 23 -2.20 -6.51 0.34
N ALA A 24 -2.00 -7.03 -0.86
CA ALA A 24 -2.94 -6.93 -1.97
C ALA A 24 -3.61 -8.30 -2.14
N SER A 25 -4.95 -8.37 -2.10
CA SER A 25 -5.69 -9.64 -2.06
C SER A 25 -6.94 -9.61 -2.93
N ASP A 26 -7.25 -10.73 -3.59
CA ASP A 26 -8.51 -10.95 -4.31
C ASP A 26 -9.60 -11.61 -3.42
N GLU A 27 -9.27 -11.87 -2.16
CA GLU A 27 -10.21 -12.33 -1.15
C GLU A 27 -10.16 -11.51 0.15
N PRO A 28 -11.27 -11.43 0.91
CA PRO A 28 -11.25 -10.81 2.23
C PRO A 28 -10.32 -11.56 3.20
N LEU A 29 -9.48 -10.83 3.94
CA LEU A 29 -8.55 -11.39 4.93
C LEU A 29 -8.91 -10.92 6.35
N PRO A 30 -9.92 -11.52 7.01
CA PRO A 30 -10.34 -11.12 8.35
C PRO A 30 -9.23 -11.36 9.37
N GLY A 31 -9.02 -10.39 10.27
CA GLY A 31 -8.02 -10.50 11.34
C GLY A 31 -6.61 -10.04 10.97
N VAL A 32 -6.36 -9.69 9.70
CA VAL A 32 -5.13 -8.99 9.30
C VAL A 32 -5.14 -7.57 9.85
N ARG A 33 -4.01 -7.14 10.44
CA ARG A 33 -3.83 -5.78 10.97
C ARG A 33 -3.12 -4.82 10.01
N LEU A 34 -2.56 -5.35 8.93
CA LEU A 34 -1.96 -4.55 7.85
C LEU A 34 -3.07 -3.99 6.93
N PRO A 35 -2.82 -2.87 6.23
CA PRO A 35 -3.68 -2.44 5.14
C PRO A 35 -3.84 -3.55 4.10
N VAL A 36 -5.09 -3.77 3.66
CA VAL A 36 -5.45 -4.70 2.60
C VAL A 36 -6.02 -3.91 1.44
N PHE A 37 -5.44 -4.08 0.25
CA PHE A 37 -5.90 -3.51 -1.00
C PHE A 37 -6.56 -4.58 -1.85
N ASP A 38 -7.51 -4.18 -2.69
CA ASP A 38 -7.96 -5.03 -3.79
C ASP A 38 -6.76 -5.31 -4.71
N LEU A 39 -6.61 -6.57 -5.14
CA LEU A 39 -5.45 -7.00 -5.90
C LEU A 39 -5.31 -6.32 -7.26
N ASP A 40 -6.43 -5.90 -7.85
CA ASP A 40 -6.46 -5.20 -9.14
C ASP A 40 -6.42 -3.67 -8.97
N ASP A 41 -6.48 -3.14 -7.73
CA ASP A 41 -6.30 -1.71 -7.44
C ASP A 41 -4.81 -1.31 -7.42
N THR A 42 -4.20 -1.44 -8.60
CA THR A 42 -2.80 -1.10 -8.86
C THR A 42 -2.47 0.37 -8.55
N VAL A 43 -3.44 1.28 -8.65
CA VAL A 43 -3.25 2.70 -8.35
C VAL A 43 -3.08 2.91 -6.86
N ALA A 44 -3.98 2.38 -6.02
CA ALA A 44 -3.86 2.50 -4.57
C ALA A 44 -2.58 1.83 -4.04
N ILE A 45 -2.21 0.68 -4.61
CA ILE A 45 -0.97 -0.02 -4.25
C ILE A 45 0.26 0.84 -4.60
N ALA A 46 0.30 1.42 -5.80
CA ALA A 46 1.41 2.29 -6.22
C ALA A 46 1.51 3.55 -5.34
N GLU A 47 0.37 4.19 -5.03
CA GLU A 47 0.35 5.33 -4.12
C GLU A 47 0.86 4.99 -2.73
N PHE A 48 0.45 3.83 -2.19
CA PHE A 48 0.94 3.34 -0.90
C PHE A 48 2.46 3.15 -0.93
N ILE A 49 2.99 2.49 -1.96
CA ILE A 49 4.43 2.27 -2.12
C ILE A 49 5.17 3.60 -2.16
N LEU A 50 4.72 4.55 -3.00
CA LEU A 50 5.36 5.87 -3.13
C LEU A 50 5.40 6.63 -1.80
N ARG A 51 4.36 6.52 -0.98
CA ARG A 51 4.31 7.10 0.37
C ARG A 51 5.27 6.42 1.33
N GLU A 52 5.27 5.09 1.38
CA GLU A 52 6.15 4.32 2.27
C GLU A 52 7.63 4.53 1.99
N VAL A 53 8.01 4.72 0.72
CA VAL A 53 9.41 4.93 0.33
C VAL A 53 9.81 6.40 0.20
N GLY A 54 8.91 7.34 0.52
CA GLY A 54 9.18 8.77 0.48
C GLY A 54 9.36 9.38 -0.92
N LEU A 55 8.81 8.75 -1.96
CA LEU A 55 8.87 9.21 -3.35
C LEU A 55 7.68 10.09 -3.78
N VAL A 56 6.72 10.32 -2.90
CA VAL A 56 5.79 11.46 -3.07
C VAL A 56 6.51 12.74 -2.66
N ALA A 57 6.75 13.62 -3.63
CA ALA A 57 7.13 15.00 -3.33
C ALA A 57 6.05 15.62 -2.43
N PRO A 58 6.39 16.42 -1.40
CA PRO A 58 5.39 17.29 -0.81
C PRO A 58 4.78 18.10 -1.96
N ALA A 59 3.44 18.17 -2.02
CA ALA A 59 2.78 19.04 -2.98
C ALA A 59 3.51 20.40 -2.96
N PRO A 60 3.96 20.94 -4.11
CA PRO A 60 4.66 22.20 -4.11
C PRO A 60 3.76 23.20 -3.39
N GLY A 61 4.27 23.75 -2.29
CA GLY A 61 3.50 24.64 -1.44
C GLY A 61 2.84 25.70 -2.30
N THR A 62 1.54 25.90 -2.11
CA THR A 62 0.79 27.05 -2.61
C THR A 62 1.29 28.32 -1.92
N ALA A 63 2.56 28.66 -2.13
CA ALA A 63 3.12 29.94 -1.78
C ALA A 63 2.67 30.91 -2.88
N LYS A 64 1.49 31.51 -2.70
CA LYS A 64 1.17 32.75 -3.39
C LYS A 64 2.09 33.83 -2.80
N ARG A 65 3.33 33.91 -3.28
CA ARG A 65 4.16 35.11 -3.09
C ARG A 65 3.45 36.23 -3.84
N GLY A 66 2.93 37.19 -3.08
CA GLY A 66 2.26 38.38 -3.59
C GLY A 66 2.31 39.48 -2.55
N THR A 67 3.51 40.03 -2.35
CA THR A 67 3.71 41.40 -1.88
C THR A 67 3.11 42.36 -2.89
N GLY A 68 2.33 43.33 -2.41
CA GLY A 68 1.78 44.46 -3.15
C GLY A 68 1.08 45.38 -2.18
#